data_AF-P81587-F1
#
_entry.id   AF-P81587-F1
#
_cell.length_a   1.000
_cell.length_b   1.000
_cell.length_c   1.000
_cell.angle_alpha   90.00
_cell.angle_beta   90.00
_cell.angle_gamma   90.00
#
_symmetry.space_group_name_H-M   'P 1'
#
loop_
_entity.id
_entity.type
_entity.pdbx_description
1 polymer ?
#
loop_
_entity_poly.entity_id
_entity_poly.type
_entity_poly.pdbx_seq_one_letter_code
_entity_poly.pdbx_strand_id
1 'polypeptide(L)' 'EVLLEGPSGVLFKDGQKKYLPPGVKIVLLSKAGAVLSNGDNVQF' A
#
# COMPACT_ATOMS: atom_id res chain seq x y z
N GLU A 1 1.60 10.60 -3.97
CA GLU A 1 0.40 10.09 -4.67
C GLU A 1 0.67 8.71 -5.24
N VAL A 2 -0.33 7.84 -5.21
CA VAL A 2 -0.23 6.47 -5.74
C VAL A 2 -0.32 6.49 -7.26
N LEU A 3 0.61 5.78 -7.90
CA LEU A 3 0.64 5.55 -9.34
C LEU A 3 0.00 4.20 -9.68
N LEU A 4 0.35 3.14 -8.95
CA LEU A 4 -0.14 1.79 -9.19
C LEU A 4 -0.26 1.01 -7.89
N GLU A 5 -1.37 0.31 -7.71
CA GLU A 5 -1.60 -0.66 -6.65
C GLU A 5 -1.60 -2.07 -7.25
N GLY A 6 -0.96 -3.02 -6.56
CA GLY A 6 -1.00 -4.42 -6.93
C GLY A 6 -0.89 -5.36 -5.73
N PRO A 7 -1.03 -6.68 -5.94
CA PRO A 7 -1.05 -7.67 -4.86
C PRO A 7 0.20 -7.66 -3.98
N SER A 8 1.33 -7.16 -4.49
CA SER A 8 2.60 -7.12 -3.78
C SER A 8 2.94 -5.77 -3.16
N GLY A 9 2.19 -4.70 -3.45
CA GLY A 9 2.65 -3.37 -3.07
C GLY A 9 1.98 -2.20 -3.76
N VAL A 10 2.48 -1.02 -3.39
CA VAL A 10 2.10 0.29 -3.94
C VAL A 10 3.33 0.92 -4.57
N LEU A 11 3.17 1.43 -5.80
CA LEU A 11 4.13 2.28 -6.48
C LEU A 11 3.63 3.72 -6.43
N PHE A 12 4.46 4.63 -5.95
CA PHE A 12 4.19 6.05 -5.89
C PHE A 12 4.70 6.77 -7.15
N LYS A 13 4.12 7.94 -7.44
CA LYS A 13 4.50 8.76 -8.60
C LYS A 13 5.95 9.26 -8.58
N ASP A 14 6.56 9.33 -7.40
CA ASP A 14 7.97 9.68 -7.21
C ASP A 14 8.93 8.49 -7.42
N GLY A 15 8.39 7.31 -7.75
CA GLY A 15 9.15 6.08 -7.94
C GLY A 15 9.37 5.26 -6.67
N GLN A 16 8.95 5.74 -5.50
CA GLN A 16 9.02 4.95 -4.27
C GLN A 16 8.09 3.73 -4.36
N LYS A 17 8.52 2.61 -3.79
CA LYS A 17 7.75 1.37 -3.74
C LYS A 17 7.61 0.91 -2.30
N LYS A 18 6.40 0.52 -1.92
CA LYS A 18 6.13 -0.09 -0.62
C LYS A 18 5.56 -1.48 -0.81
N TYR A 19 6.28 -2.47 -0.30
CA TYR A 19 5.87 -3.87 -0.39
C TYR A 19 4.88 -4.21 0.71
N LEU A 20 3.90 -5.04 0.35
CA LEU A 20 3.01 -5.66 1.31
C LEU A 20 3.63 -6.96 1.83
N PRO A 21 3.38 -7.32 3.10
CA PRO A 21 3.71 -8.65 3.60
C PRO A 21 3.04 -9.74 2.74
N PRO A 22 3.65 -10.93 2.61
CA PRO A 22 3.06 -12.05 1.88
C PRO A 22 1.65 -12.38 2.38
N GLY A 23 0.70 -12.56 1.45
CA GLY A 23 -0.69 -12.91 1.77
C GLY A 23 -1.55 -11.75 2.30
N VAL A 24 -0.97 -10.56 2.48
CA VAL A 24 -1.68 -9.37 2.94
C VAL A 24 -2.07 -8.51 1.73
N LYS A 25 -3.30 -7.98 1.77
CA LYS A 25 -3.84 -7.09 0.73
C LYS A 25 -4.19 -5.73 1.33
N ILE A 26 -4.26 -4.71 0.48
CA ILE A 26 -4.80 -3.40 0.88
C ILE A 26 -6.32 -3.51 0.90
N VAL A 27 -6.91 -3.05 1.99
CA VAL A 27 -8.37 -2.99 2.18
C VAL A 27 -8.87 -1.57 1.94
N LEU A 28 -8.10 -0.58 2.35
CA LEU A 28 -8.39 0.83 2.13
C LEU A 28 -7.10 1.59 1.81
N LEU A 29 -7.13 2.39 0.76
CA LEU A 29 -6.02 3.25 0.36
C LEU A 29 -6.45 4.72 0.41
N SER A 30 -5.61 5.56 0.99
CA SER A 30 -5.83 7.00 1.09
C SER A 30 -4.56 7.76 0.71
N LYS A 31 -4.64 9.09 0.65
CA LYS A 31 -3.47 9.93 0.41
C LYS A 31 -2.42 9.86 1.53
N ALA A 32 -2.79 9.44 2.74
CA ALA A 32 -1.92 9.42 3.92
C ALA A 32 -1.46 8.01 4.32
N GLY A 33 -1.97 6.97 3.67
CA GLY A 33 -1.69 5.60 4.09
C GLY A 33 -2.64 4.55 3.53
N ALA A 34 -2.39 3.30 3.92
CA ALA A 34 -3.22 2.14 3.64
C ALA A 34 -3.57 1.37 4.92
N VAL A 35 -4.76 0.79 4.94
CA VAL A 35 -5.18 -0.23 5.90
C VAL A 35 -5.05 -1.59 5.23
N LEU A 36 -4.39 -2.52 5.91
CA LEU A 36 -4.09 -3.84 5.42
C LEU A 36 -5.07 -4.89 5.94
N SER A 37 -5.18 -6.01 5.22
CA SER A 37 -6.11 -7.11 5.57
C SER A 37 -5.73 -7.84 6.86
N ASN A 38 -4.53 -7.64 7.39
CA ASN A 38 -4.10 -8.15 8.68
C ASN A 38 -4.39 -7.17 9.84
N GLY A 39 -5.02 -6.02 9.57
CA GLY A 39 -5.32 -4.97 10.55
C GLY A 39 -4.21 -3.94 10.73
N ASP A 40 -3.07 -4.10 10.05
CA ASP A 40 -1.99 -3.12 10.12
C ASP A 40 -2.32 -1.85 9.34
N ASN A 41 -1.82 -0.73 9.85
CA ASN A 41 -1.89 0.56 9.17
C ASN A 41 -0.49 0.98 8.71
N VAL A 42 -0.39 1.38 7.44
CA VAL A 42 0.85 1.79 6.82
C VAL A 42 0.74 3.22 6.36
N GLN A 43 1.51 4.13 6.94
CA GLN A 43 1.55 5.54 6.54
C GLN A 43 2.64 5.80 5.50
N PHE A 44 2.40 6.81 4.65
CA PHE A 44 3.33 7.34 3.66
C PHE A 44 3.04 8.81 3.38
#